data_AF-A0A9X4D750-F1
#
_entry.id   AF-A0A9X4D750-F1
#
_cell.length_a   1.000
_cell.length_b   1.000
_cell.length_c   1.000
_cell.angle_alpha   90.00
_cell.angle_beta   90.00
_cell.angle_gamma   90.00
#
_symmetry.space_group_name_H-M   'P 1'
#
loop_
_entity.id
_entity.type
_entity.pdbx_description
1 polymer ?
#
loop_
_entity_poly.entity_id
_entity_poly.type
_entity_poly.pdbx_seq_one_letter_code
_entity_poly.pdbx_strand_id
1 'polypeptide(L)'
;MSLFQCYECGCRENTATSNFWVHMEGQWRGLPSQSWMLCSACDPGIGEWHGEFERLHLPKGEFCTNAQGNLEHIATGKLCHEYLAEEKP
;
A
#
# COMPACT_ATOMS: atom_id res chain seq x y z
N MET A 1 -11.84 3.50 3.40
CA MET A 1 -10.81 2.53 3.85
C MET A 1 -9.46 3.03 3.37
N SER A 2 -8.38 2.72 4.08
CA SER A 2 -7.08 3.34 3.82
C SER A 2 -6.26 2.55 2.80
N LEU A 3 -5.39 3.24 2.08
CA LEU A 3 -4.45 2.63 1.14
C LEU A 3 -3.13 2.37 1.85
N PHE A 4 -2.46 1.27 1.49
CA PHE A 4 -1.11 0.94 1.97
C PHE A 4 -0.26 0.40 0.83
N GLN A 5 1.05 0.41 1.02
CA GLN A 5 1.98 -0.27 0.11
C GLN A 5 2.31 -1.66 0.66
N CYS A 6 2.16 -2.69 -0.17
CA CYS A 6 2.55 -4.05 0.17
C CYS A 6 4.06 -4.10 0.44
N TYR A 7 4.44 -4.65 1.59
CA TYR A 7 5.85 -4.83 1.94
C TYR A 7 6.57 -5.80 1.00
N GLU A 8 5.89 -6.83 0.51
CA GLU A 8 6.55 -7.86 -0.30
C GLU A 8 6.82 -7.38 -1.74
N CYS A 9 5.78 -6.91 -2.44
CA CYS A 9 5.89 -6.56 -3.86
C CYS A 9 5.86 -5.05 -4.16
N GLY A 10 5.57 -4.20 -3.18
CA GLY A 10 5.48 -2.74 -3.39
C GLY A 10 4.19 -2.27 -4.07
N CYS A 11 3.20 -3.13 -4.30
CA CYS A 11 1.94 -2.71 -4.89
C CYS A 11 1.06 -1.89 -3.94
N ARG A 12 0.25 -1.00 -4.49
CA ARG A 12 -0.78 -0.27 -3.76
C ARG A 12 -1.97 -1.20 -3.52
N GLU A 13 -2.41 -1.30 -2.27
CA GLU A 13 -3.55 -2.11 -1.86
C GLU A 13 -4.46 -1.30 -0.93
N ASN A 14 -5.71 -1.74 -0.79
CA ASN A 14 -6.68 -1.19 0.16
C ASN A 14 -6.78 -2.10 1.39
N THR A 15 -6.84 -1.52 2.59
CA THR A 15 -7.00 -2.31 3.82
C THR A 15 -8.31 -3.10 3.88
N ALA A 16 -9.27 -2.82 3.00
CA ALA A 16 -10.54 -3.56 2.89
C ALA A 16 -10.47 -4.85 2.07
N THR A 17 -9.46 -5.01 1.21
CA THR A 17 -9.38 -6.05 0.18
C THR A 17 -8.28 -7.09 0.47
N SER A 18 -7.70 -7.05 1.66
CA SER A 18 -6.64 -7.95 2.12
C SER A 18 -6.86 -8.31 3.59
N ASN A 19 -6.07 -9.25 4.13
CA ASN A 19 -6.06 -9.60 5.55
C ASN A 19 -5.34 -8.57 6.43
N PHE A 20 -5.24 -7.31 5.99
CA PHE A 20 -4.54 -6.23 6.68
C PHE A 20 -4.88 -6.15 8.17
N TRP A 21 -6.18 -6.19 8.51
CA TRP A 21 -6.65 -6.04 9.89
C TRP A 21 -6.42 -7.29 10.74
N VAL A 22 -6.24 -8.46 10.13
CA VAL A 22 -5.90 -9.71 10.82
C VAL A 22 -4.44 -9.67 11.26
N HIS A 23 -3.57 -9.08 10.43
CA HIS A 23 -2.13 -9.01 10.66
C HIS A 23 -1.66 -7.69 11.28
N MET A 24 -2.57 -6.75 11.57
CA MET A 24 -2.20 -5.41 12.02
C MET A 24 -1.49 -5.45 13.39
N GLU A 25 -0.28 -4.89 13.42
CA GLU A 25 0.50 -4.72 14.65
C GLU A 25 0.78 -3.24 14.91
N GLY A 26 0.24 -2.71 16.02
CA GLY A 26 0.58 -1.37 16.51
C GLY A 26 0.20 -0.22 15.57
N GLN A 27 1.01 0.84 15.58
CA GLN A 27 0.87 1.96 14.66
C GLN A 27 1.51 1.66 13.32
N TRP A 28 0.86 2.09 12.24
CA TRP A 28 1.31 1.86 10.86
C TRP A 28 1.21 3.11 9.98
N ARG A 29 0.40 4.09 10.39
CA ARG A 29 0.25 5.36 9.66
C ARG A 29 1.51 6.20 9.83
N GLY A 30 1.95 6.82 8.74
CA GLY A 30 3.16 7.64 8.68
C GLY A 30 4.46 6.84 8.79
N LEU A 31 4.39 5.50 8.86
CA LEU A 31 5.55 4.62 8.87
C LEU A 31 5.73 3.95 7.51
N PRO A 32 6.96 3.61 7.12
CA PRO A 32 7.20 2.74 5.98
C PRO A 32 6.43 1.42 6.12
N SER A 33 6.16 0.75 5.00
CA SER A 33 5.53 -0.57 5.01
C SER A 33 6.24 -1.53 5.96
N GLN A 34 5.46 -2.21 6.81
CA GLN A 34 5.93 -3.21 7.75
C GLN A 34 5.78 -4.61 7.15
N SER A 35 6.55 -5.60 7.61
CA SER A 35 6.56 -6.95 7.05
C SER A 35 5.20 -7.66 7.02
N TRP A 36 4.31 -7.32 7.96
CA TRP A 36 2.94 -7.84 8.03
C TRP A 36 1.95 -7.16 7.08
N MET A 37 2.32 -6.03 6.45
CA MET A 37 1.46 -5.29 5.52
C MET A 37 1.51 -5.91 4.12
N LEU A 38 0.77 -6.98 3.92
CA LEU A 38 0.73 -7.74 2.66
C LEU A 38 -0.54 -7.44 1.86
N CYS A 39 -0.40 -7.32 0.53
CA CYS A 39 -1.56 -7.27 -0.35
C CYS A 39 -2.22 -8.64 -0.48
N SER A 40 -3.47 -8.67 -0.96
CA SER A 40 -4.22 -9.90 -1.26
C SER A 40 -3.39 -10.97 -1.99
N ALA A 41 -2.68 -10.57 -3.05
CA ALA A 41 -1.88 -11.50 -3.85
C ALA A 41 -0.58 -12.00 -3.18
N CYS A 42 -0.09 -11.32 -2.14
CA CYS A 42 1.12 -11.70 -1.41
C CYS A 42 0.79 -12.32 -0.05
N ASP A 43 -0.43 -12.13 0.44
CA ASP A 43 -0.91 -12.68 1.69
C ASP A 43 -1.02 -14.21 1.57
N PRO A 44 -0.39 -14.99 2.46
CA PRO A 44 -0.41 -16.46 2.37
C PRO A 44 -1.81 -17.06 2.60
N GLY A 45 -2.73 -16.31 3.21
CA GLY A 45 -4.12 -16.73 3.42
C GLY A 45 -5.05 -16.41 2.24
N ILE A 46 -4.65 -15.52 1.32
CA ILE A 46 -5.43 -15.15 0.13
C ILE A 46 -4.76 -15.66 -1.14
N GLY A 47 -3.50 -15.28 -1.40
CA GLY A 47 -2.67 -15.81 -2.49
C GLY A 47 -3.04 -15.34 -3.90
N GLU A 48 -4.08 -14.54 -4.06
CA GLU A 48 -4.54 -14.01 -5.35
C GLU A 48 -5.00 -12.56 -5.25
N TRP A 49 -5.01 -11.86 -6.39
CA TRP A 49 -5.45 -10.47 -6.43
C TRP A 49 -6.98 -10.40 -6.46
N HIS A 50 -7.56 -9.55 -5.62
CA HIS A 50 -9.01 -9.45 -5.44
C HIS A 50 -9.79 -8.89 -6.66
N GLY A 51 -9.13 -8.23 -7.62
CA GLY A 51 -9.75 -7.79 -8.89
C GLY A 51 -10.60 -6.51 -8.85
N GLU A 52 -10.90 -5.95 -7.68
CA GLU A 52 -11.72 -4.72 -7.54
C GLU A 52 -11.07 -3.45 -8.14
N PHE A 53 -9.74 -3.43 -8.28
CA PHE A 53 -9.01 -2.34 -8.94
C PHE A 53 -7.68 -2.83 -9.52
N GLU A 54 -7.05 -1.98 -10.35
CA GLU A 54 -5.77 -2.26 -10.97
C GLU A 54 -4.66 -2.49 -9.94
N ARG A 55 -3.91 -3.59 -10.09
CA ARG A 55 -2.74 -3.91 -9.27
C ARG A 55 -1.54 -3.05 -9.68
N LEU A 56 -1.52 -1.82 -9.18
CA LEU A 56 -0.45 -0.87 -9.43
C LEU A 56 0.78 -1.12 -8.55
N HIS A 57 1.96 -1.23 -9.16
CA HIS A 57 3.23 -1.34 -8.46
C HIS A 57 3.92 0.02 -8.32
N LEU A 58 4.35 0.35 -7.11
CA LEU A 58 5.09 1.56 -6.79
C LEU A 58 6.51 1.19 -6.32
N PRO A 59 7.48 2.12 -6.38
CA PRO A 59 8.80 1.92 -5.78
C PRO A 59 8.69 1.40 -4.34
N LYS A 60 9.21 0.19 -4.13
CA LYS A 60 9.00 -0.60 -2.91
C LYS A 60 9.62 0.10 -1.70
N GLY A 61 8.81 0.36 -0.67
CA GLY A 61 9.24 0.96 0.59
C GLY A 61 9.33 2.49 0.56
N GLU A 62 8.96 3.13 -0.55
CA GLU A 62 9.02 4.59 -0.69
C GLU A 62 7.68 5.28 -0.39
N PHE A 63 6.65 4.51 -0.01
CA PHE A 63 5.32 5.03 0.29
C PHE A 63 4.85 4.65 1.70
N CYS A 64 4.17 5.58 2.37
CA CYS A 64 3.53 5.37 3.66
C CYS A 64 2.07 5.82 3.62
N THR A 65 1.27 5.33 4.56
CA THR A 65 -0.13 5.75 4.67
C THR A 65 -0.24 6.96 5.56
N ASN A 66 -0.68 8.10 5.02
CA ASN A 66 -0.78 9.33 5.79
C ASN A 66 -1.96 9.31 6.79
N ALA A 67 -2.08 10.39 7.57
CA ALA A 67 -3.12 10.53 8.60
C ALA A 67 -4.55 10.44 8.04
N GLN A 68 -4.76 10.80 6.76
CA GLN A 68 -6.05 10.73 6.08
C GLN A 68 -6.32 9.34 5.48
N GLY A 69 -5.34 8.44 5.49
CA GLY A 69 -5.46 7.11 4.89
C GLY A 69 -5.15 7.03 3.42
N ASN A 70 -4.54 8.06 2.85
CA ASN A 70 -4.04 8.05 1.49
C ASN A 70 -2.60 7.52 1.48
N LEU A 71 -2.21 6.94 0.36
CA LEU A 71 -0.84 6.50 0.14
C LEU A 71 -0.01 7.68 -0.37
N GLU A 72 1.06 8.00 0.35
CA GLU A 72 1.89 9.19 0.17
C GLU A 72 3.36 8.78 0.03
N HIS A 73 4.06 9.42 -0.91
CA HIS A 73 5.48 9.19 -1.12
C HIS A 73 6.30 9.84 0.01
N ILE A 74 7.12 9.05 0.69
CA ILE A 74 7.81 9.44 1.94
C ILE A 74 8.73 10.65 1.71
N ALA A 75 9.45 10.68 0.58
CA ALA A 75 10.45 11.72 0.35
C ALA A 75 9.85 13.04 -0.13
N THR A 76 8.69 13.03 -0.79
CA THR A 76 8.12 14.23 -1.44
C THR A 76 6.80 14.68 -0.83
N GLY A 77 6.14 13.86 -0.02
CA GLY A 77 4.80 14.13 0.50
C GLY A 77 3.69 14.08 -0.56
N LYS A 78 4.00 13.65 -1.79
CA LYS A 78 3.03 13.57 -2.89
C LYS A 78 2.12 12.37 -2.73
N LEU A 79 0.84 12.53 -3.02
CA LEU A 79 -0.08 11.40 -3.07
C LEU A 79 0.27 10.48 -4.24
N CYS A 80 -0.06 9.20 -4.09
CA CYS A 80 0.20 8.17 -5.10
C CYS A 80 -0.22 8.58 -6.52
N HIS A 81 -1.38 9.23 -6.69
CA HIS A 81 -1.84 9.66 -8.01
C HIS A 81 -1.06 10.87 -8.57
N GLU A 82 -0.55 11.75 -7.71
CA GLU A 82 0.28 12.90 -8.11
C GLU A 82 1.66 12.41 -8.55
N TYR A 83 2.26 11.50 -7.78
CA TYR A 83 3.52 10.85 -8.13
C TYR A 83 3.45 10.19 -9.51
N LEU A 84 2.40 9.39 -9.77
CA LEU A 84 2.23 8.70 -11.05
C LEU A 84 1.93 9.64 -12.23
N ALA A 85 1.38 10.83 -11.97
CA ALA A 85 1.08 11.79 -13.02
C ALA A 85 2.35 12.47 -13.55
N GLU A 86 3.36 12.64 -12.69
CA GLU A 86 4.65 13.26 -13.05
C GLU A 86 5.61 12.27 -13.71
N GLU A 87 5.52 10.98 -13.37
CA GLU A 87 6.31 9.91 -14.00
C GLU A 87 5.86 9.60 -15.44
N LYS A 88 4.70 10.12 -15.87
CA LYS A 88 4.22 9.98 -17.25
C LYS A 88 4.75 11.16 -18.09
N PRO A 89 5.64 10.92 -19.07
CA PRO A 89 6.19 11.97 -19.93
C PRO A 89 5.14 12.62 -20.85
#